data_AF-A0A2K1IDC6-F1
#
_entry.id   AF-A0A2K1IDC6-F1
#
_cell.length_a   1.000
_cell.length_b   1.000
_cell.length_c   1.000
_cell.angle_alpha   90.00
_cell.angle_beta   90.00
_cell.angle_gamma   90.00
#
_symmetry.space_group_name_H-M   'P 1'
#
loop_
_entity.id
_entity.type
_entity.pdbx_description
1 polymer ?
#
loop_
_entity_poly.entity_id
_entity_poly.type
_entity_poly.pdbx_seq_one_letter_code
_entity_poly.pdbx_strand_id
1 'polypeptide(L)'
;MAISRAALLCTLVLATGFFLTVSSQTVPTPEEDFDAWIARNQAKYEAQNSESTVLDTQTLPGGDFSVEATPSPPQEATCIRTVGKKGSGAKYTKVKAAIKSIPKGNSVRCVIRIAKGFYKEKIEIPKDKPYITIEGAGAGVTILSYGDTAEEAGSTSQSASFAVMSDYFVAKDLTFENSSPPPPGGAVGQQAVAFRIEGDKAQFYRVAFLGAQDTLYDKQGRHYFKDCYIQGSIDFVFGNGQSYYETCHLHSIANPGSGSLTAQKKMTKAETSGFSFVRCNVTGNGPIYIGRAWGPYSRVVLLYTDISAPIIPAGWYNWGDPAREKTVYYGQYKCTGVGADTKGRVNWSKELTDAQARPFLSWNFVDGNQWIGKY
;
A
#
# COMPACT_ATOMS: atom_id res chain seq x y z
N MET A 1 -67.85 31.62 54.69
CA MET A 1 -67.23 30.38 55.23
C MET A 1 -66.10 29.98 54.29
N ALA A 2 -64.89 29.80 54.83
CA ALA A 2 -63.74 29.07 54.29
C ALA A 2 -63.06 29.53 52.95
N ILE A 3 -61.92 30.22 53.10
CA ILE A 3 -60.55 29.89 52.62
C ILE A 3 -60.48 28.91 51.43
N SER A 4 -59.87 29.25 50.27
CA SER A 4 -58.43 29.02 50.05
C SER A 4 -57.89 29.68 48.78
N ARG A 5 -56.64 30.16 48.89
CA ARG A 5 -55.81 30.81 47.87
C ARG A 5 -55.26 29.76 46.89
N ALA A 6 -55.43 29.96 45.59
CA ALA A 6 -54.66 29.24 44.56
C ALA A 6 -53.37 30.01 44.25
N ALA A 7 -52.22 29.40 44.56
CA ALA A 7 -50.90 29.90 44.21
C ALA A 7 -50.61 29.61 42.74
N LEU A 8 -50.25 30.65 41.98
CA LEU A 8 -49.75 30.54 40.62
C LEU A 8 -48.24 30.20 40.70
N LEU A 9 -47.87 28.92 40.55
CA LEU A 9 -46.48 28.54 40.36
C LEU A 9 -46.12 28.72 38.88
N CYS A 10 -45.33 29.75 38.58
CA CYS A 10 -44.70 29.94 37.29
C CYS A 10 -43.41 29.11 37.27
N THR A 11 -43.45 27.90 36.69
CA THR A 11 -42.25 27.09 36.45
C THR A 11 -41.53 27.63 35.21
N LEU A 12 -40.45 28.37 35.42
CA LEU A 12 -39.47 28.71 34.39
C LEU A 12 -38.69 27.44 34.03
N VAL A 13 -38.98 26.82 32.88
CA VAL A 13 -38.11 25.78 32.33
C VAL A 13 -36.96 26.49 31.62
N LEU A 14 -35.81 26.59 32.28
CA LEU A 14 -34.55 26.96 31.65
C LEU A 14 -34.17 25.83 30.67
N ALA A 15 -34.49 26.01 29.39
CA ALA A 15 -33.91 25.23 28.32
C ALA A 15 -32.43 25.63 28.19
N THR A 16 -31.56 24.98 28.95
CA THR A 16 -30.12 25.03 28.71
C THR A 16 -29.86 24.33 27.38
N GLY A 17 -29.74 25.12 26.32
CA GLY A 17 -29.27 24.65 25.02
C GLY A 17 -27.86 24.11 25.19
N PHE A 18 -27.74 22.78 25.25
CA PHE A 18 -26.47 22.10 25.11
C PHE A 18 -26.06 22.22 23.64
N PHE A 19 -25.36 23.29 23.29
CA PHE A 19 -24.65 23.36 22.02
C PHE A 19 -23.50 22.35 22.10
N LEU A 20 -23.76 21.14 21.61
CA LEU A 20 -22.68 20.24 21.21
C LEU A 20 -21.96 20.93 20.05
N THR A 21 -20.87 21.61 20.36
CA THR A 21 -19.87 21.96 19.36
C THR A 21 -19.29 20.64 18.86
N VAL A 22 -19.86 20.11 17.79
CA VAL A 22 -19.19 19.08 17.00
C VAL A 22 -17.94 19.75 16.45
N SER A 23 -16.80 19.49 17.09
CA SER A 23 -15.50 19.74 16.48
C SER A 23 -15.49 18.87 15.21
N SER A 24 -15.83 19.48 14.08
CA SER A 24 -15.61 18.88 12.77
C SER A 24 -14.10 18.66 12.66
N GLN A 25 -13.64 17.46 12.99
CA GLN A 25 -12.35 17.00 12.51
C GLN A 25 -12.50 16.91 11.00
N THR A 26 -12.00 17.93 10.30
CA THR A 26 -11.93 17.91 8.85
C THR A 26 -11.04 16.74 8.47
N VAL A 27 -11.57 15.78 7.72
CA VAL A 27 -10.78 14.69 7.14
C VAL A 27 -9.74 15.35 6.21
N PRO A 28 -8.43 15.10 6.40
CA PRO A 28 -7.40 15.68 5.55
C PRO A 28 -7.66 15.38 4.07
N THR A 29 -7.35 16.32 3.20
CA THR A 29 -7.37 16.06 1.75
C THR A 29 -6.33 14.99 1.39
N PRO A 30 -6.49 14.29 0.24
CA PRO A 30 -5.49 13.29 -0.18
C PRO A 30 -4.08 13.86 -0.35
N GLU A 31 -3.97 15.13 -0.77
CA GLU A 31 -2.71 15.86 -0.90
C GLU A 31 -2.08 16.12 0.48
N GLU A 32 -2.84 16.64 1.44
CA GLU A 32 -2.37 16.87 2.81
C GLU A 32 -1.93 15.57 3.50
N ASP A 33 -2.66 14.47 3.30
CA ASP A 33 -2.30 13.16 3.89
C ASP A 33 -1.02 12.60 3.28
N PHE A 34 -0.85 12.76 1.96
CA PHE A 34 0.36 12.37 1.25
C PHE A 34 1.57 13.18 1.73
N ASP A 35 1.44 14.50 1.83
CA ASP A 35 2.51 15.38 2.33
C ASP A 35 2.89 15.07 3.77
N ALA A 36 1.90 14.80 4.62
CA ALA A 36 2.14 14.39 5.99
C ALA A 36 2.85 13.02 6.06
N TRP A 37 2.50 12.07 5.17
CA TRP A 37 3.21 10.80 5.04
C TRP A 37 4.66 10.99 4.58
N ILE A 38 4.91 11.85 3.59
CA ILE A 38 6.26 12.22 3.14
C ILE A 38 7.08 12.72 4.31
N ALA A 39 6.57 13.70 5.06
CA ALA A 39 7.27 14.31 6.19
C ALA A 39 7.63 13.26 7.27
N ARG A 40 6.68 12.38 7.62
CA ARG A 40 6.92 11.30 8.60
C ARG A 40 8.01 10.33 8.11
N ASN A 41 7.97 9.92 6.85
CA ASN A 41 8.93 8.97 6.32
C ASN A 41 10.32 9.57 6.13
N GLN A 42 10.40 10.85 5.76
CA GLN A 42 11.66 11.59 5.73
C GLN A 42 12.29 11.67 7.12
N ALA A 43 11.50 12.04 8.14
CA ALA A 43 11.99 12.10 9.52
C ALA A 43 12.46 10.74 10.04
N LYS A 44 11.73 9.64 9.74
CA LYS A 44 12.16 8.28 10.08
C LYS A 44 13.48 7.90 9.40
N TYR A 45 13.64 8.23 8.12
CA TYR A 45 14.85 7.96 7.37
C TYR A 45 16.05 8.74 7.93
N GLU A 46 15.86 10.02 8.24
CA GLU A 46 16.88 10.86 8.88
C GLU A 46 17.28 10.32 10.26
N ALA A 47 16.31 9.93 11.09
CA ALA A 47 16.57 9.33 12.40
C ALA A 47 17.40 8.04 12.28
N GLN A 48 17.01 7.12 11.40
CA GLN A 48 17.73 5.86 11.18
C GLN A 48 19.18 6.08 10.69
N ASN A 49 19.40 7.05 9.81
CA ASN A 49 20.75 7.36 9.32
C ASN A 49 21.59 8.15 10.34
N SER A 50 20.95 8.93 11.21
CA SER A 50 21.62 9.60 12.33
C SER A 50 22.03 8.60 13.43
N GLU A 51 21.23 7.57 13.68
CA GLU A 51 21.61 6.49 14.61
C GLU A 51 22.74 5.61 14.03
N SER A 52 22.75 5.38 12.71
CA SER A 52 23.88 4.72 12.04
C SER A 52 25.20 5.51 12.07
N THR A 53 25.17 6.82 12.40
CA THR A 53 26.39 7.62 12.62
C THR A 53 26.79 7.71 14.09
N VAL A 54 25.99 7.17 15.03
CA VAL A 54 26.22 7.26 16.49
C VAL A 54 26.46 5.88 17.14
N LEU A 55 26.30 4.77 16.43
CA LEU A 55 26.65 3.43 16.92
C LEU A 55 28.12 3.06 16.66
N ASP A 56 29.02 3.75 17.35
CA ASP A 56 30.25 3.13 17.84
C ASP A 56 30.36 3.41 19.34
N THR A 57 30.65 2.36 20.12
CA THR A 57 30.73 2.30 21.58
C THR A 57 29.41 2.44 22.39
N GLN A 58 28.71 1.33 22.60
CA GLN A 58 28.32 0.90 23.96
C GLN A 58 27.82 -0.56 23.98
N THR A 59 28.49 -1.36 24.79
CA THR A 59 28.19 -2.76 25.10
C THR A 59 26.99 -2.85 26.05
N LEU A 60 26.01 -3.71 25.72
CA LEU A 60 25.01 -4.21 26.66
C LEU A 60 25.18 -5.72 26.87
N PRO A 61 24.91 -6.23 28.08
CA PRO A 61 25.33 -7.56 28.50
C PRO A 61 24.33 -8.67 28.12
N GLY A 62 24.89 -9.81 27.70
CA GLY A 62 24.41 -11.17 28.03
C GLY A 62 23.08 -11.63 27.43
N GLY A 63 23.16 -12.31 26.28
CA GLY A 63 22.11 -13.17 25.74
C GLY A 63 22.64 -13.96 24.55
N ASP A 64 22.88 -15.25 24.75
CA ASP A 64 23.47 -16.17 23.79
C ASP A 64 22.53 -16.39 22.58
N PHE A 65 22.75 -15.61 21.52
CA PHE A 65 22.25 -15.88 20.19
C PHE A 65 23.47 -16.20 19.33
N SER A 66 23.60 -17.46 18.95
CA SER A 66 24.56 -17.89 17.94
C SER A 66 24.28 -17.15 16.63
N VAL A 67 25.08 -16.12 16.36
CA VAL A 67 25.11 -15.40 15.09
C VAL A 67 25.84 -16.27 14.09
N GLU A 68 25.11 -17.12 13.38
CA GLU A 68 25.65 -17.78 12.19
C GLU A 68 25.93 -16.74 11.09
N ALA A 69 27.06 -16.95 10.43
CA ALA A 69 27.80 -16.05 9.55
C ALA A 69 26.97 -15.01 8.76
N THR A 70 27.33 -13.75 8.97
CA THR A 70 26.91 -12.60 8.17
C THR A 70 27.22 -12.83 6.68
N PRO A 71 26.23 -12.76 5.77
CA PRO A 71 26.54 -12.50 4.37
C PRO A 71 27.07 -11.06 4.24
N SER A 72 28.11 -10.93 3.43
CA SER A 72 28.94 -9.76 3.16
C SER A 72 28.17 -8.45 2.95
N PRO A 73 28.79 -7.27 3.21
CA PRO A 73 28.20 -5.96 2.92
C PRO A 73 27.76 -5.86 1.44
N PRO A 74 26.78 -4.98 1.11
CA PRO A 74 26.27 -4.85 -0.25
C PRO A 74 27.42 -4.60 -1.21
N GLN A 75 27.64 -5.56 -2.11
CA GLN A 75 28.58 -5.45 -3.22
C GLN A 75 28.35 -4.08 -3.89
N GLU A 76 29.39 -3.25 -4.02
CA GLU A 76 29.30 -1.95 -4.68
C GLU A 76 28.56 -2.11 -6.02
N ALA A 77 27.54 -1.28 -6.26
CA ALA A 77 26.72 -1.39 -7.45
C ALA A 77 27.56 -1.17 -8.72
N THR A 78 28.00 -2.24 -9.36
CA THR A 78 28.84 -2.23 -10.56
C THR A 78 28.10 -1.71 -11.80
N CYS A 79 26.78 -1.58 -11.75
CA CYS A 79 25.96 -0.98 -12.79
C CYS A 79 25.15 0.19 -12.24
N ILE A 80 25.52 1.42 -12.60
CA ILE A 80 24.77 2.64 -12.28
C ILE A 80 24.33 3.32 -13.58
N ARG A 81 23.09 3.82 -13.63
CA ARG A 81 22.52 4.65 -14.70
C ARG A 81 21.90 5.88 -14.06
N THR A 82 22.20 7.07 -14.57
CA THR A 82 21.60 8.32 -14.07
C THR A 82 20.58 8.86 -15.06
N VAL A 83 19.41 9.25 -14.56
CA VAL A 83 18.31 9.84 -15.32
C VAL A 83 17.99 11.21 -14.77
N GLY A 84 17.91 12.22 -15.63
CA GLY A 84 17.68 13.60 -15.22
C GLY A 84 17.16 14.47 -16.37
N LYS A 85 16.69 15.68 -16.08
CA LYS A 85 16.29 16.63 -17.13
C LYS A 85 17.49 17.06 -17.97
N LYS A 86 17.24 17.60 -19.18
CA LYS A 86 18.29 18.14 -20.04
C LYS A 86 19.09 19.20 -19.25
N GLY A 87 20.41 19.11 -19.27
CA GLY A 87 21.30 20.01 -18.51
C GLY A 87 21.63 19.56 -17.08
N SER A 88 21.06 18.46 -16.59
CA SER A 88 21.34 17.94 -15.23
C SER A 88 22.67 17.20 -15.07
N GLY A 89 23.39 16.94 -16.16
CA GLY A 89 24.59 16.07 -16.16
C GLY A 89 24.27 14.57 -16.09
N ALA A 90 23.00 14.17 -15.99
CA ALA A 90 22.60 12.77 -16.05
C ALA A 90 22.85 12.16 -17.44
N LYS A 91 23.21 10.88 -17.48
CA LYS A 91 23.52 10.15 -18.73
C LYS A 91 22.30 9.98 -19.63
N TYR A 92 21.11 9.85 -19.06
CA TYR A 92 19.86 9.68 -19.79
C TYR A 92 18.85 10.77 -19.41
N THR A 93 18.01 11.15 -20.38
CA THR A 93 16.88 12.06 -20.14
C THR A 93 15.54 11.33 -19.99
N LYS A 94 15.54 10.02 -20.24
CA LYS A 94 14.36 9.14 -20.25
C LYS A 94 14.65 7.87 -19.46
N VAL A 95 13.70 7.45 -18.63
CA VAL A 95 13.82 6.24 -17.82
C VAL A 95 13.87 5.00 -18.71
N LYS A 96 13.05 4.95 -19.77
CA LYS A 96 13.08 3.85 -20.76
C LYS A 96 14.44 3.69 -21.41
N ALA A 97 15.15 4.79 -21.69
CA ALA A 97 16.47 4.73 -22.31
C ALA A 97 17.52 4.12 -21.36
N ALA A 98 17.45 4.45 -20.06
CA ALA A 98 18.29 3.84 -19.05
C ALA A 98 18.02 2.33 -18.92
N ILE A 99 16.75 1.91 -18.86
CA ILE A 99 16.36 0.49 -18.82
C ILE A 99 16.85 -0.26 -20.07
N LYS A 100 16.67 0.32 -21.26
CA LYS A 100 17.11 -0.28 -22.54
C LYS A 100 18.62 -0.51 -22.58
N SER A 101 19.41 0.30 -21.87
CA SER A 101 20.87 0.18 -21.83
C SER A 101 21.40 -0.98 -20.99
N ILE A 102 20.55 -1.63 -20.21
CA ILE A 102 20.90 -2.80 -19.40
C ILE A 102 20.80 -4.03 -20.32
N PRO A 103 21.79 -4.93 -20.37
CA PRO A 103 21.74 -6.10 -21.25
C PRO A 103 20.60 -7.06 -20.86
N LYS A 104 20.20 -7.91 -21.81
CA LYS A 104 19.33 -9.06 -21.51
C LYS A 104 20.11 -10.09 -20.69
N GLY A 105 19.44 -10.86 -19.84
CA GLY A 105 20.06 -11.84 -18.94
C GLY A 105 20.93 -11.21 -17.86
N ASN A 106 20.67 -9.95 -17.50
CA ASN A 106 21.44 -9.22 -16.49
C ASN A 106 21.49 -9.99 -15.16
N SER A 107 22.69 -10.36 -14.70
CA SER A 107 22.89 -11.11 -13.46
C SER A 107 23.38 -10.26 -12.29
N VAL A 108 23.55 -8.95 -12.52
CA VAL A 108 24.19 -8.03 -11.58
C VAL A 108 23.24 -6.89 -11.24
N ARG A 109 23.19 -6.48 -9.97
CA ARG A 109 22.35 -5.36 -9.51
C ARG A 109 22.70 -4.08 -10.28
N CYS A 110 21.74 -3.58 -11.06
CA CYS A 110 21.87 -2.30 -11.77
C CYS A 110 20.94 -1.24 -11.18
N VAL A 111 21.51 -0.14 -10.69
CA VAL A 111 20.78 0.97 -10.07
C VAL A 111 20.56 2.10 -11.07
N ILE A 112 19.29 2.40 -11.35
CA ILE A 112 18.86 3.55 -12.13
C ILE A 112 18.48 4.66 -11.15
N ARG A 113 19.37 5.64 -10.98
CA ARG A 113 19.13 6.83 -10.15
C ARG A 113 18.41 7.90 -10.95
N ILE A 114 17.23 8.29 -10.49
CA ILE A 114 16.37 9.26 -11.14
C ILE A 114 16.37 10.54 -10.30
N ALA A 115 16.87 11.62 -10.87
CA ALA A 115 16.84 12.93 -10.24
C ALA A 115 15.40 13.40 -9.96
N LYS A 116 15.25 14.42 -9.12
CA LYS A 116 13.96 15.09 -8.92
C LYS A 116 13.37 15.55 -10.25
N GLY A 117 12.06 15.36 -10.41
CA GLY A 117 11.30 15.80 -11.56
C GLY A 117 10.11 14.91 -11.87
N PHE A 118 9.26 15.41 -12.76
CA PHE A 118 8.11 14.70 -13.31
C PHE A 118 8.45 14.05 -14.66
N TYR A 119 8.29 12.74 -14.79
CA TYR A 119 8.65 11.95 -15.97
C TYR A 119 7.41 11.28 -16.56
N LYS A 120 6.83 11.90 -17.59
CA LYS A 120 5.69 11.33 -18.32
C LYS A 120 6.15 10.27 -19.32
N GLU A 121 6.13 9.01 -18.93
CA GLU A 121 6.56 7.86 -19.75
C GLU A 121 5.78 6.60 -19.35
N LYS A 122 5.15 5.93 -20.32
CA LYS A 122 4.71 4.53 -20.14
C LYS A 122 5.92 3.60 -20.19
N ILE A 123 6.19 2.86 -19.13
CA ILE A 123 7.44 2.09 -18.95
C ILE A 123 7.14 0.61 -18.70
N GLU A 124 7.93 -0.26 -19.33
CA GLU A 124 7.93 -1.70 -19.07
C GLU A 124 9.36 -2.19 -18.83
N ILE A 125 9.56 -2.98 -17.77
CA ILE A 125 10.78 -3.76 -17.55
C ILE A 125 10.47 -5.21 -17.94
N PRO A 126 11.06 -5.71 -19.04
CA PRO A 126 10.81 -7.06 -19.52
C PRO A 126 11.44 -8.11 -18.61
N LYS A 127 10.88 -9.33 -18.66
CA LYS A 127 11.30 -10.48 -17.83
C LYS A 127 12.78 -10.83 -17.97
N ASP A 128 13.39 -10.56 -19.13
CA ASP A 128 14.79 -10.86 -19.41
C ASP A 128 15.79 -9.83 -18.83
N LYS A 129 15.36 -8.94 -17.92
CA LYS A 129 16.22 -7.96 -17.24
C LYS A 129 16.07 -7.97 -15.71
N PRO A 130 16.46 -9.06 -15.01
CA PRO A 130 16.37 -9.11 -13.56
C PRO A 130 17.38 -8.19 -12.88
N TYR A 131 17.24 -8.02 -11.56
CA TYR A 131 18.14 -7.25 -10.70
C TYR A 131 18.23 -5.75 -11.02
N ILE A 132 17.15 -5.15 -11.56
CA ILE A 132 17.06 -3.69 -11.72
C ILE A 132 16.58 -3.05 -10.43
N THR A 133 17.22 -1.95 -10.04
CA THR A 133 16.75 -1.03 -9.00
C THR A 133 16.42 0.31 -9.63
N ILE A 134 15.30 0.90 -9.24
CA ILE A 134 15.00 2.30 -9.55
C ILE A 134 14.96 3.08 -8.24
N GLU A 135 15.76 4.13 -8.17
CA GLU A 135 15.96 4.95 -6.98
C GLU A 135 15.70 6.41 -7.36
N GLY A 136 14.68 7.03 -6.76
CA GLY A 136 14.40 8.44 -6.93
C GLY A 136 15.11 9.32 -5.91
N ALA A 137 14.89 10.63 -5.99
CA ALA A 137 15.39 11.60 -5.02
C ALA A 137 14.42 11.84 -3.84
N GLY A 138 13.32 11.08 -3.77
CA GLY A 138 12.23 11.22 -2.79
C GLY A 138 10.86 11.08 -3.46
N ALA A 139 9.92 10.42 -2.77
CA ALA A 139 8.59 10.15 -3.31
C ALA A 139 7.81 11.43 -3.67
N GLY A 140 7.96 12.52 -2.89
CA GLY A 140 7.31 13.80 -3.17
C GLY A 140 7.91 14.59 -4.35
N VAL A 141 9.08 14.18 -4.87
CA VAL A 141 9.85 14.99 -5.84
C VAL A 141 10.28 14.25 -7.10
N THR A 142 10.24 12.92 -7.12
CA THR A 142 10.51 12.09 -8.30
C THR A 142 9.26 11.30 -8.66
N ILE A 143 8.58 11.70 -9.73
CA ILE A 143 7.28 11.16 -10.13
C ILE A 143 7.39 10.56 -11.53
N LEU A 144 7.11 9.26 -11.66
CA LEU A 144 6.96 8.54 -12.91
C LEU A 144 5.47 8.37 -13.21
N SER A 145 5.00 9.01 -14.27
CA SER A 145 3.56 9.14 -14.53
C SER A 145 3.21 8.75 -15.96
N TYR A 146 2.05 8.14 -16.13
CA TYR A 146 1.34 8.06 -17.40
C TYR A 146 -0.16 8.22 -17.15
N GLY A 147 -1.00 8.06 -18.17
CA GLY A 147 -2.44 8.22 -18.02
C GLY A 147 -3.17 7.57 -19.17
N ASP A 148 -3.51 6.30 -19.00
CA ASP A 148 -4.51 5.62 -19.81
C ASP A 148 -5.35 4.67 -18.95
N THR A 149 -6.59 4.47 -19.40
CA THR A 149 -7.56 3.53 -18.86
C THR A 149 -7.46 2.17 -19.55
N ALA A 150 -8.14 1.16 -19.01
CA ALA A 150 -8.20 -0.17 -19.61
C ALA A 150 -8.85 -0.15 -20.99
N GLU A 151 -9.84 0.71 -21.20
CA GLU A 151 -10.49 0.92 -22.50
C GLU A 151 -9.49 1.48 -23.53
N GLU A 152 -8.74 2.52 -23.18
CA GLU A 152 -7.73 3.12 -24.07
C GLU A 152 -6.55 2.19 -24.33
N ALA A 153 -6.11 1.44 -23.31
CA ALA A 153 -4.96 0.55 -23.39
C ALA A 153 -5.30 -0.85 -23.95
N GLY A 154 -6.59 -1.19 -24.06
CA GLY A 154 -7.10 -2.51 -24.48
C GLY A 154 -7.27 -3.54 -23.36
N SER A 155 -6.69 -3.32 -22.18
CA SER A 155 -6.94 -4.10 -20.97
C SER A 155 -6.42 -3.41 -19.70
N THR A 156 -6.93 -3.82 -18.53
CA THR A 156 -6.39 -3.38 -17.22
C THR A 156 -4.89 -3.68 -17.09
N SER A 157 -4.41 -4.81 -17.62
CA SER A 157 -2.97 -5.11 -17.54
C SER A 157 -2.12 -4.16 -18.39
N GLN A 158 -2.67 -3.70 -19.51
CA GLN A 158 -1.99 -2.79 -20.42
C GLN A 158 -2.10 -1.32 -19.98
N SER A 159 -3.05 -0.95 -19.11
CA SER A 159 -3.16 0.43 -18.58
C SER A 159 -2.11 0.79 -17.52
N ALA A 160 -1.17 -0.12 -17.23
CA ALA A 160 -0.08 0.13 -16.31
C ALA A 160 0.83 1.26 -16.81
N SER A 161 0.94 2.33 -16.03
CA SER A 161 1.90 3.42 -16.27
C SER A 161 3.34 2.91 -16.16
N PHE A 162 3.58 2.02 -15.19
CA PHE A 162 4.84 1.30 -15.03
C PHE A 162 4.57 -0.21 -14.82
N ALA A 163 5.14 -1.07 -15.66
CA ALA A 163 5.02 -2.52 -15.54
C ALA A 163 6.39 -3.18 -15.34
N VAL A 164 6.46 -4.14 -14.41
CA VAL A 164 7.68 -4.92 -14.12
C VAL A 164 7.39 -6.39 -14.23
N MET A 165 8.11 -7.05 -15.13
CA MET A 165 8.01 -8.48 -15.41
C MET A 165 9.25 -9.25 -14.98
N SER A 166 10.26 -8.56 -14.45
CA SER A 166 11.58 -9.07 -14.09
C SER A 166 11.70 -9.38 -12.61
N ASP A 167 12.40 -10.46 -12.28
CA ASP A 167 12.66 -10.87 -10.91
C ASP A 167 13.69 -9.96 -10.20
N TYR A 168 13.64 -9.96 -8.86
CA TYR A 168 14.54 -9.21 -7.97
C TYR A 168 14.52 -7.69 -8.18
N PHE A 169 13.42 -7.15 -8.70
CA PHE A 169 13.23 -5.71 -8.87
C PHE A 169 13.22 -4.98 -7.53
N VAL A 170 13.77 -3.77 -7.48
CA VAL A 170 13.70 -2.90 -6.30
C VAL A 170 13.29 -1.49 -6.72
N ALA A 171 12.37 -0.87 -5.98
CA ALA A 171 12.07 0.55 -6.11
C ALA A 171 12.24 1.28 -4.77
N LYS A 172 12.85 2.46 -4.80
CA LYS A 172 13.07 3.31 -3.63
C LYS A 172 12.75 4.77 -3.94
N ASP A 173 12.14 5.45 -2.98
CA ASP A 173 12.14 6.92 -2.90
C ASP A 173 11.60 7.63 -4.15
N LEU A 174 10.47 7.15 -4.69
CA LEU A 174 9.81 7.74 -5.86
C LEU A 174 8.31 7.44 -5.87
N THR A 175 7.59 8.11 -6.76
CA THR A 175 6.16 7.90 -7.00
C THR A 175 5.91 7.29 -8.37
N PHE A 176 5.05 6.27 -8.42
CA PHE A 176 4.42 5.77 -9.64
C PHE A 176 2.97 6.26 -9.68
N GLU A 177 2.57 6.87 -10.79
CA GLU A 177 1.24 7.48 -10.93
C GLU A 177 0.56 7.04 -12.23
N ASN A 178 -0.74 6.73 -12.14
CA ASN A 178 -1.66 6.82 -13.27
C ASN A 178 -2.57 8.05 -13.05
N SER A 179 -2.45 9.02 -13.95
CA SER A 179 -3.14 10.32 -13.89
C SER A 179 -4.56 10.32 -14.44
N SER A 180 -5.11 9.15 -14.81
CA SER A 180 -6.50 9.03 -15.24
C SER A 180 -7.45 9.40 -14.11
N PRO A 181 -8.54 10.14 -14.39
CA PRO A 181 -9.45 10.63 -13.35
C PRO A 181 -10.18 9.47 -12.63
N PRO A 182 -10.56 9.63 -11.36
CA PRO A 182 -11.37 8.65 -10.66
C PRO A 182 -12.70 8.39 -11.40
N PRO A 183 -13.01 7.13 -11.75
CA PRO A 183 -14.24 6.84 -12.45
C PRO A 183 -15.45 6.86 -11.52
N PRO A 184 -16.66 7.12 -12.05
CA PRO A 184 -17.90 6.78 -11.36
C PRO A 184 -17.97 5.29 -11.02
N GLY A 185 -18.65 4.95 -9.93
CA GLY A 185 -18.86 3.55 -9.54
C GLY A 185 -19.58 2.76 -10.64
N GLY A 186 -19.03 1.60 -11.00
CA GLY A 186 -19.61 0.72 -12.03
C GLY A 186 -19.27 1.09 -13.47
N ALA A 187 -18.45 2.11 -13.71
CA ALA A 187 -17.99 2.45 -15.05
C ALA A 187 -17.19 1.29 -15.68
N VAL A 188 -17.47 1.01 -16.95
CA VAL A 188 -16.82 -0.07 -17.71
C VAL A 188 -15.54 0.48 -18.33
N GLY A 189 -14.44 -0.29 -18.28
CA GLY A 189 -13.19 0.03 -18.96
C GLY A 189 -12.34 1.13 -18.31
N GLN A 190 -12.75 1.69 -17.17
CA GLN A 190 -12.07 2.82 -16.53
C GLN A 190 -10.96 2.43 -15.53
N GLN A 191 -10.59 1.15 -15.47
CA GLN A 191 -9.48 0.70 -14.61
C GLN A 191 -8.16 1.34 -15.08
N ALA A 192 -7.37 1.91 -14.16
CA ALA A 192 -6.20 2.71 -14.53
C ALA A 192 -5.02 2.39 -13.59
N VAL A 193 -4.14 1.49 -14.04
CA VAL A 193 -3.06 0.95 -13.21
C VAL A 193 -1.88 1.92 -13.13
N ALA A 194 -1.47 2.30 -11.92
CA ALA A 194 -0.24 3.07 -11.70
C ALA A 194 0.99 2.17 -11.83
N PHE A 195 0.93 1.01 -11.18
CA PHE A 195 2.05 0.07 -11.15
C PHE A 195 1.58 -1.39 -11.23
N ARG A 196 2.23 -2.16 -12.09
CA ARG A 196 2.01 -3.61 -12.24
C ARG A 196 3.29 -4.38 -11.97
N ILE A 197 3.25 -5.37 -11.09
CA ILE A 197 4.36 -6.27 -10.80
C ILE A 197 3.97 -7.73 -11.01
N GLU A 198 4.77 -8.45 -11.80
CA GLU A 198 4.65 -9.90 -12.01
C GLU A 198 5.96 -10.69 -11.87
N GLY A 199 7.07 -9.98 -11.69
CA GLY A 199 8.38 -10.58 -11.40
C GLY A 199 8.52 -10.93 -9.92
N ASP A 200 9.17 -12.05 -9.62
CA ASP A 200 9.28 -12.57 -8.26
C ASP A 200 10.33 -11.81 -7.43
N LYS A 201 10.16 -11.80 -6.11
CA LYS A 201 11.12 -11.23 -5.13
C LYS A 201 11.35 -9.72 -5.30
N ALA A 202 10.28 -8.97 -5.55
CA ALA A 202 10.35 -7.52 -5.69
C ALA A 202 10.24 -6.79 -4.35
N GLN A 203 10.98 -5.68 -4.20
CA GLN A 203 11.02 -4.89 -2.96
C GLN A 203 10.71 -3.42 -3.23
N PHE A 204 9.93 -2.80 -2.35
CA PHE A 204 9.50 -1.40 -2.46
C PHE A 204 9.71 -0.70 -1.13
N TYR A 205 10.48 0.39 -1.13
CA TYR A 205 10.82 1.14 0.08
C TYR A 205 10.48 2.62 -0.10
N ARG A 206 9.58 3.15 0.73
CA ARG A 206 9.17 4.58 0.66
C ARG A 206 8.73 4.98 -0.75
N VAL A 207 7.99 4.08 -1.41
CA VAL A 207 7.41 4.29 -2.73
C VAL A 207 5.95 4.73 -2.57
N ALA A 208 5.51 5.67 -3.39
CA ALA A 208 4.10 5.99 -3.49
C ALA A 208 3.49 5.43 -4.79
N PHE A 209 2.28 4.91 -4.69
CA PHE A 209 1.47 4.43 -5.80
C PHE A 209 0.19 5.26 -5.83
N LEU A 210 0.05 6.11 -6.84
CA LEU A 210 -1.05 7.07 -6.95
C LEU A 210 -1.94 6.72 -8.15
N GLY A 211 -3.23 6.54 -7.88
CA GLY A 211 -4.24 6.24 -8.89
C GLY A 211 -5.64 6.28 -8.27
N ALA A 212 -6.60 5.74 -9.01
CA ALA A 212 -7.98 5.62 -8.56
C ALA A 212 -8.42 4.14 -8.52
N GLN A 213 -9.11 3.67 -9.56
CA GLN A 213 -9.49 2.27 -9.66
C GLN A 213 -8.30 1.44 -10.16
N ASP A 214 -8.02 0.32 -9.47
CA ASP A 214 -6.96 -0.64 -9.81
C ASP A 214 -5.53 -0.05 -9.75
N THR A 215 -5.21 0.80 -8.75
CA THR A 215 -3.91 1.50 -8.65
C THR A 215 -2.69 0.55 -8.68
N LEU A 216 -2.62 -0.41 -7.76
CA LEU A 216 -1.49 -1.33 -7.61
C LEU A 216 -1.90 -2.75 -8.02
N TYR A 217 -1.45 -3.14 -9.21
CA TYR A 217 -1.64 -4.49 -9.72
C TYR A 217 -0.50 -5.40 -9.27
N ASP A 218 -0.64 -5.93 -8.06
CA ASP A 218 0.20 -6.99 -7.50
C ASP A 218 -0.17 -8.36 -8.09
N LYS A 219 0.21 -8.54 -9.37
CA LYS A 219 -0.33 -9.58 -10.25
C LYS A 219 0.04 -10.99 -9.79
N GLN A 220 1.33 -11.23 -9.51
CA GLN A 220 1.87 -12.54 -9.11
C GLN A 220 3.32 -12.39 -8.61
N GLY A 221 3.82 -13.36 -7.86
CA GLY A 221 5.17 -13.36 -7.29
C GLY A 221 5.18 -13.05 -5.80
N ARG A 222 6.37 -13.07 -5.19
CA ARG A 222 6.60 -12.71 -3.79
C ARG A 222 7.09 -11.28 -3.69
N HIS A 223 6.40 -10.44 -2.92
CA HIS A 223 6.72 -9.03 -2.84
C HIS A 223 6.76 -8.50 -1.41
N TYR A 224 7.62 -7.51 -1.21
CA TYR A 224 7.78 -6.82 0.06
C TYR A 224 7.63 -5.32 -0.15
N PHE A 225 6.67 -4.72 0.55
CA PHE A 225 6.41 -3.29 0.53
C PHE A 225 6.63 -2.75 1.94
N LYS A 226 7.54 -1.79 2.10
CA LYS A 226 7.88 -1.21 3.38
C LYS A 226 7.77 0.30 3.34
N ASP A 227 7.04 0.86 4.29
CA ASP A 227 6.83 2.30 4.43
C ASP A 227 6.29 2.95 3.13
N CYS A 228 5.45 2.24 2.36
CA CYS A 228 4.88 2.74 1.10
C CYS A 228 3.57 3.51 1.32
N TYR A 229 3.21 4.39 0.38
CA TYR A 229 1.89 5.03 0.29
C TYR A 229 1.13 4.46 -0.89
N ILE A 230 -0.14 4.10 -0.70
CA ILE A 230 -0.98 3.54 -1.76
C ILE A 230 -2.32 4.27 -1.74
N GLN A 231 -2.62 4.98 -2.82
CA GLN A 231 -3.85 5.73 -2.97
C GLN A 231 -4.78 5.09 -4.00
N GLY A 232 -6.07 4.99 -3.70
CA GLY A 232 -7.06 4.64 -4.72
C GLY A 232 -8.49 4.56 -4.23
N SER A 233 -9.39 4.12 -5.10
CA SER A 233 -10.83 4.07 -4.85
C SER A 233 -11.37 2.65 -4.82
N ILE A 234 -11.38 1.96 -5.96
CA ILE A 234 -11.92 0.62 -6.15
C ILE A 234 -10.77 -0.35 -6.37
N ASP A 235 -10.73 -1.42 -5.59
CA ASP A 235 -9.79 -2.54 -5.73
C ASP A 235 -8.32 -2.09 -5.86
N PHE A 236 -7.95 -1.03 -5.15
CA PHE A 236 -6.71 -0.32 -5.48
C PHE A 236 -5.42 -1.07 -5.08
N VAL A 237 -5.54 -2.17 -4.34
CA VAL A 237 -4.52 -3.23 -4.23
C VAL A 237 -5.11 -4.57 -4.67
N PHE A 238 -4.71 -5.08 -5.83
CA PHE A 238 -5.35 -6.26 -6.41
C PHE A 238 -4.37 -7.19 -7.14
N GLY A 239 -4.80 -8.45 -7.32
CA GLY A 239 -4.01 -9.47 -8.01
C GLY A 239 -3.76 -10.72 -7.16
N ASN A 240 -2.84 -11.57 -7.61
CA ASN A 240 -2.54 -12.89 -7.03
C ASN A 240 -1.13 -12.97 -6.40
N GLY A 241 -0.54 -11.84 -6.03
CA GLY A 241 0.74 -11.80 -5.30
C GLY A 241 0.69 -12.52 -3.95
N GLN A 242 1.86 -12.98 -3.51
CA GLN A 242 2.17 -13.36 -2.13
C GLN A 242 2.95 -12.20 -1.51
N SER A 243 2.24 -11.29 -0.83
CA SER A 243 2.79 -9.96 -0.55
C SER A 243 2.68 -9.59 0.91
N TYR A 244 3.78 -9.04 1.43
CA TYR A 244 3.88 -8.54 2.79
C TYR A 244 4.05 -7.03 2.74
N TYR A 245 3.02 -6.32 3.21
CA TYR A 245 2.98 -4.86 3.31
C TYR A 245 3.23 -4.50 4.77
N GLU A 246 4.36 -3.88 5.03
CA GLU A 246 4.81 -3.51 6.36
C GLU A 246 4.83 -1.99 6.49
N THR A 247 4.16 -1.48 7.52
CA THR A 247 4.14 -0.05 7.85
C THR A 247 3.70 0.85 6.68
N CYS A 248 2.92 0.29 5.75
CA CYS A 248 2.37 1.02 4.62
C CYS A 248 1.16 1.85 5.02
N HIS A 249 0.88 2.88 4.23
CA HIS A 249 -0.28 3.75 4.38
C HIS A 249 -1.18 3.56 3.15
N LEU A 250 -2.39 3.06 3.37
CA LEU A 250 -3.42 2.90 2.35
C LEU A 250 -4.44 4.03 2.52
N HIS A 251 -4.53 4.92 1.53
CA HIS A 251 -5.43 6.07 1.56
C HIS A 251 -6.54 5.92 0.53
N SER A 252 -7.79 5.88 1.00
CA SER A 252 -8.93 5.81 0.09
C SER A 252 -9.38 7.18 -0.40
N ILE A 253 -9.51 7.32 -1.72
CA ILE A 253 -10.17 8.46 -2.37
C ILE A 253 -11.54 8.08 -2.94
N ALA A 254 -12.13 6.98 -2.47
CA ALA A 254 -13.40 6.48 -2.98
C ALA A 254 -14.55 7.45 -2.68
N ASN A 255 -15.54 7.47 -3.57
CA ASN A 255 -16.84 8.00 -3.22
C ASN A 255 -17.52 7.08 -2.17
N PRO A 256 -18.37 7.63 -1.28
CA PRO A 256 -19.07 6.84 -0.29
C PRO A 256 -19.80 5.63 -0.87
N GLY A 257 -19.50 4.43 -0.35
CA GLY A 257 -20.17 3.18 -0.72
C GLY A 257 -19.68 2.53 -2.02
N SER A 258 -18.74 3.15 -2.76
CA SER A 258 -18.29 2.64 -4.06
C SER A 258 -16.90 2.00 -4.03
N GLY A 259 -16.18 2.02 -2.91
CA GLY A 259 -14.76 1.66 -2.86
C GLY A 259 -14.44 0.33 -2.18
N SER A 260 -13.21 -0.10 -2.38
CA SER A 260 -12.62 -1.30 -1.77
C SER A 260 -11.09 -1.15 -1.70
N LEU A 261 -10.50 -1.50 -0.55
CA LEU A 261 -9.03 -1.47 -0.43
C LEU A 261 -8.40 -2.55 -1.31
N THR A 262 -8.94 -3.78 -1.24
CA THR A 262 -8.29 -4.95 -1.84
C THR A 262 -9.21 -5.78 -2.74
N ALA A 263 -8.62 -6.40 -3.76
CA ALA A 263 -9.24 -7.48 -4.54
C ALA A 263 -8.24 -8.59 -4.84
N GLN A 264 -8.08 -9.50 -3.89
CA GLN A 264 -7.08 -10.57 -3.99
C GLN A 264 -7.64 -11.77 -4.78
N LYS A 265 -6.82 -12.32 -5.69
CA LYS A 265 -7.21 -13.27 -6.74
C LYS A 265 -6.69 -14.70 -6.56
N LYS A 266 -6.48 -15.16 -5.33
CA LYS A 266 -6.11 -16.55 -5.09
C LYS A 266 -7.19 -17.49 -5.64
N MET A 267 -6.81 -18.34 -6.57
CA MET A 267 -7.67 -19.19 -7.39
C MET A 267 -7.83 -20.60 -6.82
N THR A 268 -6.82 -21.12 -6.10
CA THR A 268 -6.87 -22.49 -5.57
C THR A 268 -6.40 -22.57 -4.13
N LYS A 269 -6.80 -23.62 -3.41
CA LYS A 269 -6.32 -23.87 -2.03
C LYS A 269 -4.79 -24.00 -1.95
N ALA A 270 -4.18 -24.61 -2.96
CA ALA A 270 -2.75 -24.96 -3.01
C ALA A 270 -1.83 -23.74 -3.18
N GLU A 271 -2.31 -22.64 -3.74
CA GLU A 271 -1.52 -21.42 -3.89
C GLU A 271 -1.13 -20.83 -2.53
N THR A 272 0.10 -20.33 -2.43
CA THR A 272 0.60 -19.61 -1.25
C THR A 272 0.36 -18.11 -1.32
N SER A 273 -0.31 -17.60 -2.37
CA SER A 273 -0.62 -16.19 -2.54
C SER A 273 -1.55 -15.64 -1.46
N GLY A 274 -1.55 -14.32 -1.32
CA GLY A 274 -2.31 -13.59 -0.31
C GLY A 274 -1.65 -12.27 0.04
N PHE A 275 -2.42 -11.36 0.63
CA PHE A 275 -1.91 -10.08 1.11
C PHE A 275 -1.90 -10.07 2.63
N SER A 276 -0.74 -9.76 3.21
CA SER A 276 -0.59 -9.51 4.65
C SER A 276 -0.22 -8.05 4.88
N PHE A 277 -1.09 -7.31 5.56
CA PHE A 277 -0.87 -5.91 5.93
C PHE A 277 -0.55 -5.85 7.43
N VAL A 278 0.68 -5.47 7.76
CA VAL A 278 1.20 -5.50 9.13
C VAL A 278 1.61 -4.11 9.57
N ARG A 279 1.01 -3.62 10.66
CA ARG A 279 1.26 -2.28 11.22
C ARG A 279 1.02 -1.15 10.21
N CYS A 280 0.07 -1.37 9.30
CA CYS A 280 -0.30 -0.38 8.30
C CYS A 280 -1.25 0.67 8.90
N ASN A 281 -1.47 1.75 8.15
CA ASN A 281 -2.56 2.68 8.39
C ASN A 281 -3.53 2.65 7.21
N VAL A 282 -4.83 2.66 7.48
CA VAL A 282 -5.90 2.80 6.49
C VAL A 282 -6.69 4.07 6.80
N THR A 283 -6.59 5.06 5.93
CA THR A 283 -7.23 6.38 6.05
C THR A 283 -8.09 6.70 4.81
N GLY A 284 -8.70 7.88 4.82
CA GLY A 284 -9.39 8.44 3.66
C GLY A 284 -10.91 8.28 3.69
N ASN A 285 -11.50 8.37 2.52
CA ASN A 285 -12.95 8.43 2.32
C ASN A 285 -13.63 7.05 2.39
N GLY A 286 -14.95 7.07 2.51
CA GLY A 286 -15.79 5.88 2.42
C GLY A 286 -17.26 6.18 2.77
N PRO A 287 -18.06 5.18 3.14
CA PRO A 287 -17.63 3.86 3.57
C PRO A 287 -17.15 2.96 2.43
N ILE A 288 -16.13 2.12 2.68
CA ILE A 288 -15.54 1.18 1.71
C ILE A 288 -15.47 -0.24 2.26
N TYR A 289 -15.28 -1.24 1.40
CA TYR A 289 -14.90 -2.59 1.81
C TYR A 289 -13.40 -2.69 2.12
N ILE A 290 -13.03 -3.49 3.11
CA ILE A 290 -11.63 -3.93 3.33
C ILE A 290 -11.16 -4.77 2.15
N GLY A 291 -12.02 -5.66 1.65
CA GLY A 291 -11.66 -6.48 0.51
C GLY A 291 -12.84 -7.14 -0.18
N ARG A 292 -12.66 -7.38 -1.48
CA ARG A 292 -13.59 -8.14 -2.32
C ARG A 292 -12.91 -9.39 -2.85
N ALA A 293 -13.61 -10.51 -2.79
CA ALA A 293 -13.05 -11.81 -3.14
C ALA A 293 -12.96 -12.04 -4.64
N TRP A 294 -12.06 -11.36 -5.35
CA TRP A 294 -11.91 -11.54 -6.80
C TRP A 294 -11.64 -13.01 -7.17
N GLY A 295 -10.77 -13.69 -6.42
CA GLY A 295 -10.55 -15.13 -6.51
C GLY A 295 -11.37 -15.93 -5.49
N PRO A 296 -11.77 -17.18 -5.80
CA PRO A 296 -12.57 -18.01 -4.90
C PRO A 296 -11.86 -18.40 -3.60
N TYR A 297 -10.52 -18.40 -3.57
CA TYR A 297 -9.72 -18.67 -2.37
C TYR A 297 -9.04 -17.40 -1.84
N SER A 298 -9.61 -16.23 -2.16
CA SER A 298 -9.04 -14.91 -1.83
C SER A 298 -8.53 -14.86 -0.39
N ARG A 299 -7.32 -14.34 -0.20
CA ARG A 299 -6.68 -14.28 1.12
C ARG A 299 -6.11 -12.90 1.41
N VAL A 300 -6.65 -12.26 2.44
CA VAL A 300 -6.24 -10.93 2.91
C VAL A 300 -6.27 -10.93 4.42
N VAL A 301 -5.19 -10.45 5.05
CA VAL A 301 -5.08 -10.36 6.50
C VAL A 301 -4.56 -8.98 6.89
N LEU A 302 -5.23 -8.32 7.84
CA LEU A 302 -4.78 -7.08 8.47
C LEU A 302 -4.36 -7.39 9.91
N LEU A 303 -3.14 -7.01 10.29
CA LEU A 303 -2.54 -7.31 11.59
C LEU A 303 -1.92 -6.06 12.20
N TYR A 304 -2.33 -5.69 13.42
CA TYR A 304 -1.89 -4.46 14.09
C TYR A 304 -2.07 -3.20 13.25
N THR A 305 -3.02 -3.22 12.32
CA THR A 305 -3.30 -2.13 11.39
C THR A 305 -4.28 -1.17 12.02
N ASP A 306 -3.98 0.12 11.99
CA ASP A 306 -4.91 1.17 12.37
C ASP A 306 -5.84 1.47 11.19
N ILE A 307 -7.15 1.35 11.41
CA ILE A 307 -8.19 1.52 10.39
C ILE A 307 -9.06 2.69 10.83
N SER A 308 -8.64 3.90 10.45
CA SER A 308 -9.38 5.13 10.71
C SER A 308 -10.38 5.47 9.60
N ALA A 309 -10.19 4.92 8.39
CA ALA A 309 -11.14 5.04 7.30
C ALA A 309 -12.52 4.45 7.68
N PRO A 310 -13.63 5.05 7.20
CA PRO A 310 -14.95 4.48 7.39
C PRO A 310 -15.08 3.17 6.59
N ILE A 311 -15.31 2.06 7.28
CA ILE A 311 -15.50 0.74 6.69
C ILE A 311 -16.99 0.38 6.72
N ILE A 312 -17.51 -0.19 5.63
CA ILE A 312 -18.86 -0.77 5.59
C ILE A 312 -18.95 -1.83 6.70
N PRO A 313 -20.00 -1.90 7.54
CA PRO A 313 -20.05 -2.83 8.67
C PRO A 313 -19.76 -4.28 8.31
N ALA A 314 -20.27 -4.75 7.16
CA ALA A 314 -19.97 -6.07 6.60
C ALA A 314 -18.46 -6.32 6.41
N GLY A 315 -17.69 -5.28 6.09
CA GLY A 315 -16.24 -5.23 5.94
C GLY A 315 -15.72 -5.88 4.67
N TRP A 316 -16.31 -7.00 4.26
CA TRP A 316 -15.84 -7.82 3.15
C TRP A 316 -16.98 -8.15 2.19
N TYR A 317 -16.63 -8.34 0.92
CA TYR A 317 -17.58 -8.71 -0.12
C TYR A 317 -17.18 -10.02 -0.79
N ASN A 318 -18.10 -10.99 -0.85
CA ASN A 318 -17.90 -12.32 -1.45
C ASN A 318 -17.95 -12.31 -2.99
N TRP A 319 -17.92 -11.14 -3.63
CA TRP A 319 -18.07 -10.99 -5.08
C TRP A 319 -19.44 -11.43 -5.63
N GLY A 320 -20.47 -11.45 -4.78
CA GLY A 320 -21.81 -11.94 -5.15
C GLY A 320 -21.91 -13.47 -5.23
N ASP A 321 -20.91 -14.19 -4.71
CA ASP A 321 -20.81 -15.65 -4.80
C ASP A 321 -20.68 -16.27 -3.40
N PRO A 322 -21.78 -16.80 -2.84
CA PRO A 322 -21.79 -17.44 -1.52
C PRO A 322 -20.87 -18.65 -1.40
N ALA A 323 -20.45 -19.28 -2.51
CA ALA A 323 -19.51 -20.40 -2.44
C ALA A 323 -18.12 -19.96 -1.93
N ARG A 324 -17.74 -18.70 -2.18
CA ARG A 324 -16.44 -18.13 -1.76
C ARG A 324 -16.34 -17.99 -0.25
N GLU A 325 -17.45 -17.80 0.44
CA GLU A 325 -17.51 -17.66 1.91
C GLU A 325 -16.92 -18.87 2.65
N LYS A 326 -16.92 -20.04 2.01
CA LYS A 326 -16.37 -21.29 2.55
C LYS A 326 -14.86 -21.41 2.38
N THR A 327 -14.27 -20.66 1.46
CA THR A 327 -12.91 -20.88 0.96
C THR A 327 -11.99 -19.67 1.11
N VAL A 328 -12.53 -18.45 1.19
CA VAL A 328 -11.74 -17.24 1.44
C VAL A 328 -11.13 -17.26 2.83
N TYR A 329 -10.01 -16.53 2.99
CA TYR A 329 -9.35 -16.33 4.27
C TYR A 329 -9.19 -14.84 4.51
N TYR A 330 -10.20 -14.23 5.14
CA TYR A 330 -10.20 -12.82 5.52
C TYR A 330 -10.12 -12.67 7.02
N GLY A 331 -9.04 -12.04 7.48
CA GLY A 331 -8.69 -11.97 8.89
C GLY A 331 -8.34 -10.55 9.34
N GLN A 332 -8.77 -10.20 10.54
CA GLN A 332 -8.27 -9.05 11.29
C GLN A 332 -7.62 -9.55 12.58
N TYR A 333 -6.51 -8.95 12.99
CA TYR A 333 -5.80 -9.29 14.21
C TYR A 333 -5.31 -8.03 14.91
N LYS A 334 -5.87 -7.73 16.09
CA LYS A 334 -5.48 -6.57 16.92
C LYS A 334 -5.44 -5.26 16.12
N CYS A 335 -6.37 -5.08 15.20
CA CYS A 335 -6.57 -3.81 14.48
C CYS A 335 -7.22 -2.79 15.41
N THR A 336 -6.91 -1.50 15.18
CA THR A 336 -7.43 -0.37 15.95
C THR A 336 -8.14 0.63 15.05
N GLY A 337 -8.78 1.66 15.61
CA GLY A 337 -9.48 2.67 14.85
C GLY A 337 -10.95 2.33 14.58
N VAL A 338 -11.73 3.33 14.16
CA VAL A 338 -13.19 3.22 14.00
C VAL A 338 -13.59 2.17 12.95
N GLY A 339 -12.79 2.01 11.91
CA GLY A 339 -13.02 1.02 10.86
C GLY A 339 -12.62 -0.40 11.24
N ALA A 340 -11.95 -0.60 12.39
CA ALA A 340 -11.57 -1.93 12.88
C ALA A 340 -12.68 -2.64 13.65
N ASP A 341 -13.78 -1.95 14.00
CA ASP A 341 -14.92 -2.56 14.69
C ASP A 341 -15.43 -3.79 13.91
N THR A 342 -15.38 -4.96 14.55
CA THR A 342 -15.80 -6.23 13.96
C THR A 342 -17.30 -6.48 14.10
N LYS A 343 -18.03 -5.65 14.85
CA LYS A 343 -19.48 -5.75 15.00
C LYS A 343 -20.16 -5.56 13.64
N GLY A 344 -20.96 -6.55 13.24
CA GLY A 344 -21.65 -6.53 11.96
C GLY A 344 -20.81 -6.97 10.77
N ARG A 345 -19.57 -7.43 10.98
CA ARG A 345 -18.80 -8.12 9.95
C ARG A 345 -19.55 -9.36 9.46
N VAL A 346 -19.32 -9.70 8.20
CA VAL A 346 -19.78 -10.97 7.65
C VAL A 346 -19.28 -12.16 8.47
N ASN A 347 -20.16 -13.13 8.71
CA ASN A 347 -19.91 -14.28 9.60
C ASN A 347 -18.76 -15.20 9.13
N TRP A 348 -18.36 -15.09 7.86
CA TRP A 348 -17.27 -15.86 7.26
C TRP A 348 -15.91 -15.15 7.32
N SER A 349 -15.87 -13.91 7.83
CA SER A 349 -14.61 -13.24 8.19
C SER A 349 -14.12 -13.70 9.56
N LYS A 350 -12.85 -13.44 9.88
CA LYS A 350 -12.20 -13.97 11.08
C LYS A 350 -11.60 -12.86 11.92
N GLU A 351 -11.88 -12.91 13.21
CA GLU A 351 -11.01 -12.33 14.22
C GLU A 351 -9.96 -13.39 14.58
N LEU A 352 -8.69 -13.12 14.25
CA LEU A 352 -7.65 -14.13 14.36
C LEU A 352 -7.17 -14.27 15.80
N THR A 353 -6.83 -15.50 16.19
CA THR A 353 -6.04 -15.77 17.39
C THR A 353 -4.55 -15.51 17.14
N ASP A 354 -3.75 -15.41 18.21
CA ASP A 354 -2.29 -15.28 18.12
C ASP A 354 -1.66 -16.38 17.25
N ALA A 355 -2.13 -17.62 17.38
CA ALA A 355 -1.62 -18.75 16.61
C ALA A 355 -1.97 -18.65 15.10
N GLN A 356 -3.18 -18.17 14.78
CA GLN A 356 -3.62 -17.98 13.39
C GLN A 356 -2.95 -16.76 12.73
N ALA A 357 -2.63 -15.73 13.51
CA ALA A 357 -1.95 -14.52 13.06
C ALA A 357 -0.46 -14.77 12.75
N ARG A 358 0.21 -15.60 13.57
CA ARG A 358 1.67 -15.83 13.52
C ARG A 358 2.27 -16.03 12.12
N PRO A 359 1.70 -16.85 11.20
CA PRO A 359 2.27 -17.06 9.88
C PRO A 359 2.28 -15.81 8.99
N PHE A 360 1.46 -14.81 9.32
CA PHE A 360 1.28 -13.58 8.54
C PHE A 360 2.00 -12.38 9.16
N LEU A 361 2.56 -12.50 10.37
CA LEU A 361 3.16 -11.39 11.14
C LEU A 361 4.59 -11.01 10.72
N SER A 362 5.23 -11.81 9.87
CA SER A 362 6.62 -11.57 9.47
C SER A 362 6.79 -11.79 7.98
N TRP A 363 7.88 -11.25 7.44
CA TRP A 363 8.27 -11.48 6.05
C TRP A 363 8.54 -12.96 5.70
N ASN A 364 8.53 -13.88 6.68
CA ASN A 364 8.51 -15.32 6.39
C ASN A 364 7.29 -15.72 5.57
N PHE A 365 6.19 -14.96 5.65
CA PHE A 365 5.02 -15.13 4.78
C PHE A 365 5.39 -15.09 3.29
N VAL A 366 6.46 -14.40 2.92
CA VAL A 366 6.94 -14.25 1.53
C VAL A 366 8.32 -14.88 1.32
N ASP A 367 8.72 -15.81 2.20
CA ASP A 367 10.07 -16.41 2.22
C ASP A 367 11.20 -15.36 2.33
N GLY A 368 10.94 -14.24 3.00
CA GLY A 368 11.75 -13.03 2.96
C GLY A 368 13.22 -13.22 3.36
N ASN A 369 13.52 -14.15 4.27
CA ASN A 369 14.90 -14.46 4.70
C ASN A 369 15.81 -14.88 3.54
N GLN A 370 15.25 -15.33 2.42
CA GLN A 370 16.02 -15.80 1.26
C GLN A 370 16.39 -14.70 0.27
N TRP A 371 15.76 -13.51 0.34
CA TRP A 371 15.86 -12.54 -0.76
C TRP A 371 15.65 -11.06 -0.39
N ILE A 372 15.06 -10.76 0.77
CA ILE A 372 14.92 -9.37 1.22
C ILE A 372 16.28 -8.92 1.76
N GLY A 373 16.85 -7.89 1.13
CA GLY A 373 18.11 -7.27 1.55
C GLY A 373 17.87 -6.20 2.60
N LYS A 374 18.91 -5.85 3.37
CA LYS A 374 18.88 -4.66 4.23
C LYS A 374 19.08 -3.42 3.35
N TYR A 375 18.10 -2.50 3.32
CA TYR A 375 18.07 -1.30 2.48
C TYR A 375 17.74 -0.02 3.23
#